data_AF-A0A2E2N625-F1
#
_entry.id   AF-A0A2E2N625-F1
#
_cell.length_a   1.000
_cell.length_b   1.000
_cell.length_c   1.000
_cell.angle_alpha   90.00
_cell.angle_beta   90.00
_cell.angle_gamma   90.00
#
_symmetry.space_group_name_H-M   'P 1'
#
loop_
_entity.id
_entity.type
_entity.pdbx_description
1 polymer ?
#
loop_
_entity_poly.entity_id
_entity_poly.type
_entity_poly.pdbx_seq_one_letter_code
_entity_poly.pdbx_strand_id
1 'polypeptide(L)'
;MRFKPNRSLVGMVHVGALPGTPAANTPVELLAANAAMEARALAEAGFDAIIIENMHDTPYVQGDRLGPEVVAAMTRVALEVEAAAPVPIGVQILSGGARHALAVAAASTATFIRVENFAFAHVADEGLMAEAEPGPLLRYRRTIDAFHVKIYADIKKKHASHALTADIDIADAARAAEFFGADGLIVTGAWTGHAATPDDIARAKEASSIPLLVGSGVTSENVGDYLEVADAVIIGSAIKHEGDWRNPVDPLAAERLVKSARG
;
A
#
# COMPACT_ATOMS: atom_id res chain seq x y z
N MET A 1 0.14 12.80 1.32
CA MET A 1 0.96 13.15 2.52
C MET A 1 2.44 12.97 2.18
N ARG A 2 3.35 13.78 2.75
CA ARG A 2 4.79 13.45 2.83
C ARG A 2 5.07 12.93 4.24
N PHE A 3 5.63 11.72 4.35
CA PHE A 3 5.91 11.11 5.64
C PHE A 3 7.02 11.85 6.39
N LYS A 4 6.95 11.82 7.72
CA LYS A 4 8.00 12.39 8.58
C LYS A 4 9.14 11.37 8.65
N PRO A 5 10.36 11.72 8.20
CA PRO A 5 11.46 10.78 8.19
C PRO A 5 11.66 10.09 9.53
N ASN A 6 11.98 8.79 9.49
CA ASN A 6 12.38 7.95 10.60
C ASN A 6 11.32 7.73 11.70
N ARG A 7 10.04 8.05 11.46
CA ARG A 7 8.99 7.93 12.49
C ARG A 7 7.62 7.49 12.02
N SER A 8 7.33 7.54 10.72
CA SER A 8 5.96 7.35 10.26
C SER A 8 5.55 5.88 10.22
N LEU A 9 4.45 5.56 10.91
CA LEU A 9 3.81 4.26 10.90
C LEU A 9 2.54 4.30 10.05
N VAL A 10 2.44 3.39 9.07
CA VAL A 10 1.28 3.26 8.19
C VAL A 10 0.61 1.92 8.42
N GLY A 11 -0.65 1.93 8.88
CA GLY A 11 -1.39 0.71 9.19
C GLY A 11 -2.28 0.27 8.02
N MET A 12 -2.27 -1.03 7.69
CA MET A 12 -3.13 -1.57 6.65
C MET A 12 -4.50 -1.99 7.19
N VAL A 13 -5.55 -1.55 6.50
CA VAL A 13 -6.91 -2.07 6.63
C VAL A 13 -7.21 -2.88 5.38
N HIS A 14 -7.25 -4.21 5.52
CA HIS A 14 -7.61 -5.11 4.44
C HIS A 14 -9.14 -5.19 4.37
N VAL A 15 -9.71 -4.56 3.35
CA VAL A 15 -11.15 -4.55 3.12
C VAL A 15 -11.59 -5.96 2.74
N GLY A 16 -12.72 -6.41 3.29
CA GLY A 16 -13.33 -7.69 2.94
C GLY A 16 -13.71 -7.76 1.45
N ALA A 17 -13.97 -8.99 0.97
CA ALA A 17 -14.18 -9.28 -0.45
C ALA A 17 -15.27 -8.39 -1.07
N LEU A 18 -14.87 -7.60 -2.07
CA LEU A 18 -15.74 -6.61 -2.71
C LEU A 18 -16.76 -7.26 -3.66
N PRO A 19 -17.86 -6.57 -4.01
CA PRO A 19 -18.77 -7.02 -5.06
C PRO A 19 -18.02 -7.37 -6.36
N GLY A 20 -18.46 -8.43 -7.04
CA GLY A 20 -17.81 -8.94 -8.26
C GLY A 20 -16.74 -10.01 -8.01
N THR A 21 -16.29 -10.17 -6.76
CA THR A 21 -15.30 -11.20 -6.40
C THR A 21 -15.96 -12.53 -6.02
N PRO A 22 -15.28 -13.69 -6.17
CA PRO A 22 -15.89 -14.97 -5.83
C PRO A 22 -16.24 -15.15 -4.35
N ALA A 23 -15.53 -14.47 -3.46
CA ALA A 23 -15.75 -14.53 -2.01
C ALA A 23 -16.76 -13.48 -1.50
N ALA A 24 -17.33 -12.66 -2.38
CA ALA A 24 -18.27 -11.60 -2.01
C ALA A 24 -19.53 -12.17 -1.35
N ASN A 25 -19.68 -11.90 -0.05
CA ASN A 25 -20.85 -12.32 0.74
C ASN A 25 -21.34 -11.27 1.74
N THR A 26 -20.65 -10.12 1.79
CA THR A 26 -20.88 -9.07 2.78
C THR A 26 -21.34 -7.79 2.07
N PRO A 27 -22.44 -7.15 2.51
CA PRO A 27 -22.88 -5.87 1.95
C PRO A 27 -21.81 -4.79 2.09
N VAL A 28 -21.72 -3.89 1.11
CA VAL A 28 -20.69 -2.82 1.07
C VAL A 28 -20.77 -1.92 2.30
N GLU A 29 -21.96 -1.67 2.83
CA GLU A 29 -22.16 -0.88 4.04
C GLU A 29 -21.47 -1.52 5.26
N LEU A 30 -21.52 -2.85 5.37
CA LEU A 30 -20.87 -3.57 6.46
C LEU A 30 -19.36 -3.68 6.25
N LEU A 31 -18.90 -3.83 5.00
CA LEU A 31 -17.46 -3.75 4.66
C LEU A 31 -16.88 -2.40 5.08
N ALA A 32 -17.58 -1.30 4.76
CA ALA A 32 -17.14 0.05 5.10
C ALA A 32 -17.17 0.31 6.61
N ALA A 33 -18.20 -0.16 7.31
CA ALA A 33 -18.27 -0.07 8.78
C ALA A 33 -17.12 -0.85 9.46
N ASN A 34 -16.80 -2.05 8.99
CA ASN A 34 -15.69 -2.84 9.52
C ASN A 34 -14.34 -2.16 9.30
N ALA A 35 -14.09 -1.67 8.08
CA ALA A 35 -12.89 -0.92 7.75
C ALA A 35 -12.74 0.34 8.62
N ALA A 36 -13.84 1.06 8.88
CA ALA A 36 -13.86 2.23 9.75
C ALA A 36 -13.53 1.88 11.22
N MET A 37 -13.99 0.74 11.73
CA MET A 37 -13.63 0.27 13.08
C MET A 37 -12.13 -0.05 13.18
N GLU A 38 -11.58 -0.77 12.20
CA GLU A 38 -10.14 -1.08 12.18
C GLU A 38 -9.29 0.19 12.03
N ALA A 39 -9.72 1.12 11.18
CA ALA A 39 -9.06 2.41 11.00
C ALA A 39 -9.02 3.23 12.30
N ARG A 40 -10.14 3.29 13.03
CA ARG A 40 -10.19 3.96 14.33
C ARG A 40 -9.22 3.34 15.32
N ALA A 41 -9.20 2.00 15.43
CA ALA A 41 -8.28 1.31 16.32
C ALA A 41 -6.81 1.64 16.02
N LEU A 42 -6.44 1.73 14.74
CA LEU A 42 -5.09 2.13 14.34
C LEU A 42 -4.77 3.58 14.69
N ALA A 43 -5.70 4.50 14.43
CA ALA A 43 -5.53 5.91 14.79
C ALA A 43 -5.39 6.09 16.32
N GLU A 44 -6.21 5.40 17.11
CA GLU A 44 -6.17 5.42 18.58
C GLU A 44 -4.88 4.81 19.14
N ALA A 45 -4.39 3.71 18.54
CA ALA A 45 -3.09 3.15 18.87
C ALA A 45 -1.93 4.11 18.54
N GLY A 46 -2.15 5.06 17.64
CA GLY A 46 -1.22 6.13 17.30
C GLY A 46 -0.51 5.95 15.97
N PHE A 47 -1.08 5.22 15.00
CA PHE A 47 -0.54 5.21 13.64
C PHE A 47 -0.64 6.59 12.98
N ASP A 48 0.32 6.93 12.13
CA ASP A 48 0.41 8.26 11.48
C ASP A 48 -0.40 8.33 10.18
N ALA A 49 -0.70 7.19 9.57
CA ALA A 49 -1.51 7.07 8.36
C ALA A 49 -2.11 5.66 8.23
N ILE A 50 -3.09 5.53 7.34
CA ILE A 50 -3.79 4.27 7.06
C ILE A 50 -3.79 4.01 5.56
N ILE A 51 -3.67 2.76 5.13
CA ILE A 51 -3.94 2.34 3.75
C ILE A 51 -5.12 1.38 3.76
N ILE A 52 -6.14 1.65 2.95
CA ILE A 52 -7.19 0.67 2.63
C ILE A 52 -6.79 -0.12 1.38
N GLU A 53 -6.94 -1.45 1.43
CA GLU A 53 -6.54 -2.37 0.36
C GLU A 53 -7.58 -3.48 0.16
N ASN A 54 -7.91 -3.82 -1.09
CA ASN A 54 -8.83 -4.90 -1.45
C ASN A 54 -8.19 -6.31 -1.43
N MET A 55 -7.41 -6.61 -0.38
CA MET A 55 -6.65 -7.87 -0.25
C MET A 55 -7.52 -9.14 -0.26
N HIS A 56 -8.82 -9.03 0.07
CA HIS A 56 -9.73 -10.18 0.08
C HIS A 56 -10.40 -10.45 -1.29
N ASP A 57 -10.07 -9.71 -2.34
CA ASP A 57 -10.64 -9.87 -3.68
C ASP A 57 -10.10 -11.09 -4.45
N THR A 58 -9.32 -11.95 -3.79
CA THR A 58 -8.72 -13.13 -4.43
C THR A 58 -9.76 -14.08 -5.05
N PRO A 59 -9.46 -14.69 -6.22
CA PRO A 59 -8.32 -14.41 -7.10
C PRO A 59 -8.45 -13.06 -7.83
N TYR A 60 -7.34 -12.33 -7.97
CA TYR A 60 -7.34 -10.99 -8.55
C TYR A 60 -7.47 -10.98 -10.08
N VAL A 61 -8.00 -9.88 -10.61
CA VAL A 61 -8.00 -9.53 -12.04
C VAL A 61 -7.18 -8.28 -12.29
N GLN A 62 -6.44 -8.23 -13.40
CA GLN A 62 -5.50 -7.13 -13.65
C GLN A 62 -6.15 -5.91 -14.30
N GLY A 63 -5.80 -4.73 -13.81
CA GLY A 63 -5.93 -3.44 -14.50
C GLY A 63 -7.35 -3.17 -15.00
N ASP A 64 -7.50 -2.96 -16.31
CA ASP A 64 -8.78 -2.63 -16.96
C ASP A 64 -9.83 -3.75 -16.89
N ARG A 65 -9.48 -4.93 -16.35
CA ARG A 65 -10.46 -5.99 -16.03
C ARG A 65 -11.18 -5.76 -14.70
N LEU A 66 -10.70 -4.85 -13.86
CA LEU A 66 -11.40 -4.43 -12.65
C LEU A 66 -12.67 -3.68 -13.05
N GLY A 67 -13.81 -4.12 -12.53
CA GLY A 67 -15.09 -3.51 -12.81
C GLY A 67 -15.33 -2.21 -12.01
N PRO A 68 -16.27 -1.36 -12.45
CA PRO A 68 -16.61 -0.12 -11.76
C PRO A 68 -17.12 -0.34 -10.32
N GLU A 69 -17.64 -1.53 -10.01
CA GLU A 69 -18.05 -1.92 -8.68
C GLU A 69 -16.92 -1.88 -7.64
N VAL A 70 -15.67 -2.13 -8.05
CA VAL A 70 -14.49 -2.04 -7.16
C VAL A 70 -14.26 -0.58 -6.74
N VAL A 71 -14.29 0.35 -7.70
CA VAL A 71 -14.14 1.79 -7.42
C VAL A 71 -15.30 2.29 -6.57
N ALA A 72 -16.54 1.91 -6.89
CA ALA A 72 -17.72 2.34 -6.15
C ALA A 72 -17.67 1.87 -4.68
N ALA A 73 -17.34 0.59 -4.46
CA ALA A 73 -17.25 0.02 -3.11
C ALA A 73 -16.08 0.63 -2.33
N MET A 74 -14.88 0.69 -2.92
CA MET A 74 -13.71 1.29 -2.26
C MET A 74 -13.89 2.78 -1.96
N THR A 75 -14.64 3.52 -2.78
CA THR A 75 -15.00 4.91 -2.47
C THR A 75 -15.88 4.99 -1.23
N ARG A 76 -16.90 4.13 -1.11
CA ARG A 76 -17.72 4.09 0.12
C ARG A 76 -16.87 3.75 1.34
N VAL A 77 -15.96 2.78 1.22
CA VAL A 77 -15.04 2.43 2.31
C VAL A 77 -14.14 3.62 2.69
N ALA A 78 -13.55 4.31 1.72
CA ALA A 78 -12.69 5.47 1.96
C ALA A 78 -13.43 6.57 2.75
N LEU A 79 -14.68 6.87 2.40
CA LEU A 79 -15.52 7.88 3.04
C LEU A 79 -15.88 7.53 4.50
N GLU A 80 -16.10 6.25 4.81
CA GLU A 80 -16.35 5.82 6.20
C GLU A 80 -15.05 5.83 7.03
N VAL A 81 -13.93 5.44 6.42
CA VAL A 81 -12.61 5.43 7.07
C VAL A 81 -12.14 6.86 7.40
N GLU A 82 -12.31 7.83 6.50
CA GLU A 82 -11.97 9.24 6.79
C GLU A 82 -12.82 9.86 7.89
N ALA A 83 -14.08 9.47 8.01
CA ALA A 83 -14.94 9.93 9.09
C ALA A 83 -14.53 9.33 10.45
N ALA A 84 -13.98 8.10 10.45
CA ALA A 84 -13.65 7.38 11.67
C ALA A 84 -12.24 7.63 12.20
N ALA A 85 -11.28 7.95 11.33
CA ALA A 85 -9.87 8.08 11.66
C ALA A 85 -9.30 9.42 11.15
N PRO A 86 -9.00 10.40 12.03
CA PRO A 86 -8.50 11.72 11.64
C PRO A 86 -6.99 11.71 11.32
N VAL A 87 -6.55 10.74 10.51
CA VAL A 87 -5.17 10.61 10.02
C VAL A 87 -5.18 10.50 8.50
N PRO A 88 -4.09 10.86 7.79
CA PRO A 88 -4.01 10.71 6.35
C PRO A 88 -4.30 9.27 5.88
N ILE A 89 -5.15 9.17 4.85
CA ILE A 89 -5.52 7.90 4.24
C ILE A 89 -4.83 7.75 2.90
N GLY A 90 -4.45 6.51 2.59
CA GLY A 90 -4.02 6.06 1.29
C GLY A 90 -4.91 4.93 0.77
N VAL A 91 -4.89 4.75 -0.54
CA VAL A 91 -5.67 3.72 -1.22
C VAL A 91 -4.75 2.81 -2.01
N GLN A 92 -4.99 1.51 -1.94
CA GLN A 92 -4.39 0.52 -2.80
C GLN A 92 -5.49 -0.36 -3.39
N ILE A 93 -5.48 -0.50 -4.71
CA ILE A 93 -6.31 -1.48 -5.42
C ILE A 93 -5.36 -2.42 -6.13
N LEU A 94 -5.38 -3.67 -5.68
CA LEU A 94 -4.49 -4.73 -6.11
C LEU A 94 -4.74 -5.15 -7.54
N SER A 95 -3.68 -5.72 -8.08
CA SER A 95 -3.48 -6.20 -9.42
C SER A 95 -3.62 -5.11 -10.49
N GLY A 96 -2.74 -4.11 -10.43
CA GLY A 96 -2.70 -3.04 -11.45
C GLY A 96 -3.84 -2.02 -11.36
N GLY A 97 -4.52 -1.94 -10.21
CA GLY A 97 -5.63 -1.00 -9.96
C GLY A 97 -5.21 0.45 -9.72
N ALA A 98 -4.05 0.92 -10.18
CA ALA A 98 -3.50 2.22 -9.80
C ALA A 98 -4.40 3.41 -10.21
N ARG A 99 -4.93 3.41 -11.44
CA ARG A 99 -5.90 4.42 -11.89
C ARG A 99 -7.21 4.36 -11.09
N HIS A 100 -7.67 3.16 -10.75
CA HIS A 100 -8.86 2.97 -9.90
C HIS A 100 -8.63 3.54 -8.50
N ALA A 101 -7.48 3.23 -7.88
CA ALA A 101 -7.10 3.76 -6.57
C ALA A 101 -6.99 5.29 -6.60
N LEU A 102 -6.45 5.86 -7.69
CA LEU A 102 -6.37 7.31 -7.86
C LEU A 102 -7.75 7.95 -7.97
N ALA A 103 -8.70 7.32 -8.66
CA ALA A 103 -10.07 7.80 -8.75
C ALA A 103 -10.77 7.78 -7.37
N VAL A 104 -10.61 6.70 -6.60
CA VAL A 104 -11.11 6.60 -5.22
C VAL A 104 -10.49 7.70 -4.34
N ALA A 105 -9.17 7.91 -4.46
CA ALA A 105 -8.49 8.91 -3.67
C ALA A 105 -8.96 10.33 -4.00
N ALA A 106 -9.17 10.64 -5.29
CA ALA A 106 -9.67 11.95 -5.72
C ALA A 106 -11.13 12.21 -5.29
N ALA A 107 -11.90 11.16 -5.04
CA ALA A 107 -13.28 11.24 -4.55
C ALA A 107 -13.40 11.25 -3.01
N SER A 108 -12.27 11.21 -2.29
CA SER A 108 -12.20 11.20 -0.81
C SER A 108 -11.12 12.18 -0.33
N THR A 109 -10.84 12.17 0.97
CA THR A 109 -9.73 12.92 1.58
C THR A 109 -8.39 12.18 1.52
N ALA A 110 -8.33 11.02 0.86
CA ALA A 110 -7.10 10.27 0.74
C ALA A 110 -6.02 11.09 0.00
N THR A 111 -4.80 11.07 0.54
CA THR A 111 -3.73 11.96 0.09
C THR A 111 -2.60 11.22 -0.61
N PHE A 112 -2.73 9.91 -0.77
CA PHE A 112 -1.76 9.09 -1.49
C PHE A 112 -2.38 7.78 -1.99
N ILE A 113 -1.72 7.14 -2.95
CA ILE A 113 -1.98 5.78 -3.37
C ILE A 113 -0.70 4.97 -3.30
N ARG A 114 -0.85 3.66 -3.07
CA ARG A 114 0.23 2.69 -3.25
C ARG A 114 0.05 1.96 -4.57
N VAL A 115 1.12 1.90 -5.37
CA VAL A 115 1.13 1.32 -6.71
C VAL A 115 2.12 0.17 -6.74
N GLU A 116 1.60 -1.05 -6.71
CA GLU A 116 2.42 -2.27 -6.64
C GLU A 116 3.09 -2.67 -7.98
N ASN A 117 2.55 -2.17 -9.10
CA ASN A 117 3.14 -2.31 -10.43
C ASN A 117 3.27 -0.92 -11.03
N PHE A 118 4.41 -0.26 -10.78
CA PHE A 118 4.68 1.07 -11.32
C PHE A 118 5.57 0.99 -12.57
N ALA A 119 6.87 0.78 -12.38
CA ALA A 119 7.83 0.69 -13.47
C ALA A 119 8.21 -0.77 -13.76
N PHE A 120 8.49 -1.04 -15.04
CA PHE A 120 8.92 -2.32 -15.61
C PHE A 120 7.90 -3.46 -15.58
N ALA A 121 8.10 -4.42 -16.50
CA ALA A 121 7.32 -5.65 -16.56
C ALA A 121 7.85 -6.72 -15.60
N HIS A 122 6.96 -7.56 -15.10
CA HIS A 122 7.27 -8.71 -14.24
C HIS A 122 6.14 -9.74 -14.27
N VAL A 123 6.32 -10.91 -13.67
CA VAL A 123 5.28 -11.94 -13.57
C VAL A 123 4.81 -12.03 -12.12
N ALA A 124 3.55 -11.70 -11.84
CA ALA A 124 2.94 -11.83 -10.51
C ALA A 124 2.05 -13.10 -10.43
N ASP A 125 1.47 -13.36 -9.26
CA ASP A 125 0.57 -14.52 -9.03
C ASP A 125 -0.62 -14.55 -10.01
N GLU A 126 -1.13 -13.38 -10.38
CA GLU A 126 -2.20 -13.17 -11.36
C GLU A 126 -1.75 -13.21 -12.84
N GLY A 127 -0.45 -13.42 -13.10
CA GLY A 127 0.13 -13.53 -14.44
C GLY A 127 1.08 -12.39 -14.82
N LEU A 128 1.36 -12.29 -16.13
CA LEU A 128 2.30 -11.30 -16.67
C LEU A 128 1.76 -9.87 -16.51
N MET A 129 2.51 -9.02 -15.82
CA MET A 129 2.35 -7.57 -15.80
C MET A 129 3.17 -6.98 -16.95
N ALA A 130 2.58 -6.98 -18.15
CA ALA A 130 3.31 -6.64 -19.37
C ALA A 130 3.58 -5.12 -19.54
N GLU A 131 2.75 -4.29 -18.91
CA GLU A 131 2.76 -2.84 -19.10
C GLU A 131 3.12 -2.11 -17.80
N ALA A 132 3.95 -1.08 -17.95
CA ALA A 132 4.30 -0.17 -16.87
C ALA A 132 3.25 0.94 -16.74
N GLU A 133 2.93 1.32 -15.50
CA GLU A 133 1.84 2.20 -15.15
C GLU A 133 2.11 3.74 -15.22
N PRO A 134 3.34 4.30 -15.14
CA PRO A 134 3.52 5.75 -14.94
C PRO A 134 2.90 6.59 -16.05
N GLY A 135 3.04 6.17 -17.31
CA GLY A 135 2.53 6.92 -18.46
C GLY A 135 1.02 7.12 -18.39
N PRO A 136 0.21 6.04 -18.36
CA PRO A 136 -1.24 6.13 -18.18
C PRO A 136 -1.64 6.79 -16.86
N LEU A 137 -1.02 6.44 -15.73
CA LEU A 137 -1.40 6.92 -14.42
C LEU A 137 -1.17 8.42 -14.23
N LEU A 138 0.01 8.95 -14.60
CA LEU A 138 0.29 10.38 -14.41
C LEU A 138 -0.55 11.26 -15.35
N ARG A 139 -0.89 10.77 -16.56
CA ARG A 139 -1.85 11.44 -17.44
C ARG A 139 -3.25 11.43 -16.84
N TYR A 140 -3.68 10.28 -16.31
CA TYR A 140 -4.97 10.19 -15.63
C TYR A 140 -5.05 11.13 -14.43
N ARG A 141 -3.99 11.20 -13.60
CA ARG A 141 -3.85 12.17 -12.50
C ARG A 141 -4.08 13.60 -12.95
N ARG A 142 -3.51 14.00 -14.10
CA ARG A 142 -3.75 15.31 -14.71
C ARG A 142 -5.20 15.48 -15.14
N THR A 143 -5.78 14.48 -15.80
CA THR A 143 -7.15 14.52 -16.34
C THR A 143 -8.19 14.74 -15.25
N ILE A 144 -8.02 14.14 -14.07
CA ILE A 144 -8.96 14.26 -12.95
C ILE A 144 -8.50 15.27 -11.86
N ASP A 145 -7.48 16.08 -12.16
CA ASP A 145 -6.91 17.10 -11.25
C ASP A 145 -6.49 16.58 -9.85
N ALA A 146 -5.97 15.36 -9.79
CA ALA A 146 -5.61 14.67 -8.55
C ALA A 146 -4.15 14.89 -8.12
N PHE A 147 -3.57 16.08 -8.34
CA PHE A 147 -2.16 16.37 -7.99
C PHE A 147 -1.87 16.37 -6.49
N HIS A 148 -2.91 16.52 -5.67
CA HIS A 148 -2.82 16.41 -4.21
C HIS A 148 -2.57 14.95 -3.75
N VAL A 149 -2.85 13.96 -4.61
CA VAL A 149 -2.64 12.53 -4.33
C VAL A 149 -1.23 12.12 -4.75
N LYS A 150 -0.44 11.70 -3.76
CA LYS A 150 0.93 11.22 -3.93
C LYS A 150 0.96 9.76 -4.42
N ILE A 151 1.88 9.44 -5.33
CA ILE A 151 2.05 8.09 -5.86
C ILE A 151 3.26 7.44 -5.19
N TYR A 152 3.04 6.49 -4.28
CA TYR A 152 4.10 5.67 -3.70
C TYR A 152 4.19 4.35 -4.49
N ALA A 153 5.35 4.12 -5.10
CA ALA A 153 5.55 3.02 -6.04
C ALA A 153 6.36 1.89 -5.39
N ASP A 154 5.85 0.66 -5.44
CA ASP A 154 6.65 -0.51 -5.10
C ASP A 154 7.73 -0.71 -6.18
N ILE A 155 8.95 -0.98 -5.73
CA ILE A 155 10.05 -1.43 -6.59
C ILE A 155 10.42 -2.87 -6.25
N LYS A 156 10.62 -3.69 -7.30
CA LYS A 156 10.81 -5.14 -7.17
C LYS A 156 9.74 -5.77 -6.25
N LYS A 157 8.46 -5.55 -6.62
CA LYS A 157 7.25 -6.04 -5.93
C LYS A 157 7.42 -7.47 -5.38
N LYS A 158 6.93 -7.70 -4.15
CA LYS A 158 6.67 -9.03 -3.58
C LYS A 158 5.67 -9.85 -4.41
N HIS A 159 5.65 -11.17 -4.23
CA HIS A 159 4.75 -12.07 -4.97
C HIS A 159 4.89 -11.93 -6.50
N ALA A 160 6.11 -11.63 -6.95
CA ALA A 160 6.44 -11.49 -8.35
C ALA A 160 7.84 -12.01 -8.68
N SER A 161 7.96 -12.62 -9.85
CA SER A 161 9.22 -12.94 -10.50
C SER A 161 9.67 -11.79 -11.37
N HIS A 162 10.90 -11.33 -11.11
CA HIS A 162 11.57 -10.27 -11.87
C HIS A 162 12.59 -10.83 -12.87
N ALA A 163 12.43 -12.08 -13.30
CA ALA A 163 13.35 -12.72 -14.24
C ALA A 163 13.44 -12.01 -15.60
N LEU A 164 12.34 -11.39 -16.05
CA LEU A 164 12.27 -10.58 -17.28
C LEU A 164 13.14 -9.31 -17.19
N THR A 165 13.45 -8.88 -15.97
CA THR A 165 14.15 -7.63 -15.65
C THR A 165 15.29 -7.91 -14.67
N ALA A 166 15.90 -9.09 -14.80
CA ALA A 166 16.92 -9.59 -13.87
C ALA A 166 18.22 -8.77 -13.92
N ASP A 167 18.46 -8.08 -15.04
CA ASP A 167 19.57 -7.15 -15.26
C ASP A 167 19.34 -5.77 -14.60
N ILE A 168 18.11 -5.47 -14.20
CA ILE A 168 17.76 -4.24 -13.49
C ILE A 168 17.83 -4.52 -11.99
N ASP A 169 18.77 -3.89 -11.30
CA ASP A 169 18.87 -4.00 -9.84
C ASP A 169 17.89 -3.06 -9.11
N ILE A 170 17.87 -3.12 -7.78
CA ILE A 170 16.98 -2.27 -6.95
C ILE A 170 17.29 -0.77 -7.08
N ALA A 171 18.56 -0.40 -7.30
CA ALA A 171 19.00 0.98 -7.43
C ALA A 171 18.54 1.58 -8.76
N ASP A 172 18.66 0.83 -9.85
CA ASP A 172 18.14 1.22 -11.16
C ASP A 172 16.61 1.22 -11.18
N ALA A 173 15.97 0.30 -10.46
CA ALA A 173 14.52 0.34 -10.27
C ALA A 173 14.06 1.61 -9.54
N ALA A 174 14.78 2.01 -8.48
CA ALA A 174 14.54 3.25 -7.76
C ALA A 174 14.70 4.50 -8.66
N ARG A 175 15.82 4.60 -9.40
CA ARG A 175 16.07 5.70 -10.34
C ARG A 175 15.00 5.80 -11.41
N ALA A 176 14.58 4.67 -11.98
CA ALA A 176 13.55 4.65 -12.99
C ALA A 176 12.19 5.11 -12.44
N ALA A 177 11.79 4.62 -11.25
CA ALA A 177 10.55 5.05 -10.62
C ALA A 177 10.55 6.56 -10.32
N GLU A 178 11.65 7.11 -9.79
CA GLU A 178 11.82 8.56 -9.58
C GLU A 178 11.75 9.32 -10.92
N PHE A 179 12.50 8.88 -11.94
CA PHE A 179 12.49 9.49 -13.27
C PHE A 179 11.10 9.53 -13.91
N PHE A 180 10.30 8.47 -13.72
CA PHE A 180 8.93 8.39 -14.20
C PHE A 180 7.89 9.08 -13.30
N GLY A 181 8.34 9.77 -12.25
CA GLY A 181 7.51 10.69 -11.47
C GLY A 181 6.76 10.05 -10.30
N ALA A 182 7.30 8.97 -9.71
CA ALA A 182 6.87 8.53 -8.38
C ALA A 182 7.12 9.65 -7.35
N ASP A 183 6.22 9.77 -6.37
CA ASP A 183 6.37 10.70 -5.24
C ASP A 183 7.09 10.06 -4.05
N GLY A 184 7.23 8.73 -4.05
CA GLY A 184 8.00 7.96 -3.08
C GLY A 184 8.13 6.50 -3.52
N LEU A 185 9.05 5.77 -2.89
CA LEU A 185 9.38 4.39 -3.20
C LEU A 185 8.96 3.48 -2.04
N ILE A 186 8.57 2.26 -2.36
CA ILE A 186 8.30 1.20 -1.38
C ILE A 186 9.16 0.00 -1.74
N VAL A 187 9.99 -0.43 -0.79
CA VAL A 187 10.74 -1.69 -0.89
C VAL A 187 10.03 -2.73 -0.04
N THR A 188 9.79 -3.91 -0.61
CA THR A 188 9.12 -5.01 0.09
C THR A 188 9.99 -6.24 0.18
N GLY A 189 9.85 -7.04 1.25
CA GLY A 189 10.41 -8.39 1.26
C GLY A 189 9.70 -9.31 0.25
N ALA A 190 10.32 -10.43 -0.12
CA ALA A 190 9.88 -11.28 -1.23
C ALA A 190 8.43 -11.83 -1.10
N TRP A 191 7.96 -12.02 0.13
CA TRP A 191 6.62 -12.54 0.46
C TRP A 191 5.97 -11.70 1.58
N THR A 192 4.65 -11.79 1.73
CA THR A 192 3.95 -11.19 2.88
C THR A 192 4.51 -11.77 4.19
N GLY A 193 4.87 -10.89 5.13
CA GLY A 193 5.48 -11.27 6.41
C GLY A 193 6.99 -11.49 6.36
N HIS A 194 7.61 -11.39 5.18
CA HIS A 194 9.07 -11.42 5.03
C HIS A 194 9.62 -9.99 4.92
N ALA A 195 10.72 -9.78 5.63
CA ALA A 195 11.48 -8.55 5.71
C ALA A 195 12.14 -8.18 4.36
N ALA A 196 12.14 -6.88 4.02
CA ALA A 196 13.05 -6.34 3.01
C ALA A 196 14.50 -6.42 3.53
N THR A 197 15.46 -6.71 2.64
CA THR A 197 16.86 -6.81 3.07
C THR A 197 17.41 -5.41 3.37
N PRO A 198 18.24 -5.24 4.42
CA PRO A 198 18.89 -3.95 4.68
C PRO A 198 19.74 -3.43 3.51
N ASP A 199 20.32 -4.34 2.73
CA ASP A 199 21.11 -3.99 1.53
C ASP A 199 20.22 -3.36 0.44
N ASP A 200 19.07 -3.96 0.14
CA ASP A 200 18.14 -3.41 -0.86
C ASP A 200 17.64 -2.02 -0.45
N ILE A 201 17.33 -1.84 0.83
CA ILE A 201 16.89 -0.54 1.38
C ILE A 201 18.00 0.50 1.23
N ALA A 202 19.24 0.16 1.62
CA ALA A 202 20.38 1.07 1.53
C ALA A 202 20.64 1.48 0.08
N ARG A 203 20.65 0.52 -0.85
CA ARG A 203 20.86 0.77 -2.28
C ARG A 203 19.76 1.60 -2.91
N ALA A 204 18.49 1.33 -2.59
CA ALA A 204 17.37 2.14 -3.05
C ALA A 204 17.44 3.57 -2.51
N LYS A 205 17.82 3.74 -1.24
CA LYS A 205 17.97 5.05 -0.59
C LYS A 205 19.11 5.87 -1.19
N GLU A 206 20.25 5.24 -1.50
CA GLU A 206 21.37 5.93 -2.15
C GLU A 206 21.04 6.34 -3.59
N ALA A 207 20.21 5.56 -4.27
CA ALA A 207 19.91 5.76 -5.69
C ALA A 207 18.82 6.81 -5.99
N SER A 208 18.07 7.27 -4.98
CA SER A 208 16.89 8.13 -5.17
C SER A 208 16.82 9.24 -4.12
N SER A 209 16.24 10.39 -4.50
CA SER A 209 16.03 11.53 -3.60
C SER A 209 14.63 11.62 -2.99
N ILE A 210 13.69 10.82 -3.49
CA ILE A 210 12.30 10.77 -3.01
C ILE A 210 12.17 9.86 -1.77
N PRO A 211 11.13 10.07 -0.92
CA PRO A 211 10.94 9.28 0.30
C PRO A 211 10.91 7.78 0.06
N LEU A 212 11.53 7.03 0.96
CA LEU A 212 11.63 5.57 0.91
C LEU A 212 10.85 4.93 2.07
N LEU A 213 9.96 4.01 1.73
CA LEU A 213 9.16 3.24 2.66
C LEU A 213 9.55 1.78 2.62
N VAL A 214 9.41 1.10 3.76
CA VAL A 214 9.51 -0.35 3.83
C VAL A 214 8.10 -0.93 3.99
N GLY A 215 7.75 -1.85 3.10
CA GLY A 215 6.51 -2.61 3.18
C GLY A 215 6.78 -4.09 3.46
N SER A 216 5.85 -4.75 4.17
CA SER A 216 5.92 -6.18 4.53
C SER A 216 7.01 -6.53 5.56
N GLY A 217 6.72 -7.50 6.43
CA GLY A 217 7.69 -8.07 7.36
C GLY A 217 8.08 -7.21 8.56
N VAL A 218 7.47 -6.03 8.72
CA VAL A 218 7.68 -5.17 9.89
C VAL A 218 6.86 -5.70 11.08
N THR A 219 7.53 -5.88 12.22
CA THR A 219 6.98 -6.39 13.48
C THR A 219 7.42 -5.52 14.66
N SER A 220 6.88 -5.78 15.86
CA SER A 220 7.29 -5.08 17.08
C SER A 220 8.76 -5.30 17.46
N GLU A 221 9.39 -6.34 16.92
CA GLU A 221 10.77 -6.71 17.23
C GLU A 221 11.79 -6.02 16.31
N ASN A 222 11.40 -5.65 15.09
CA ASN A 222 12.32 -5.10 14.07
C ASN A 222 11.96 -3.70 13.56
N VAL A 223 10.83 -3.11 14.02
CA VAL A 223 10.38 -1.80 13.54
C VAL A 223 11.41 -0.68 13.78
N GLY A 224 12.14 -0.75 14.89
CA GLY A 224 13.21 0.20 15.21
C GLY A 224 14.29 0.22 14.13
N ASP A 225 14.80 -0.96 13.76
CA ASP A 225 15.85 -1.13 12.75
C ASP A 225 15.43 -0.53 11.39
N TYR A 226 14.16 -0.72 11.00
CA TYR A 226 13.65 -0.13 9.76
C TYR A 226 13.51 1.38 9.82
N LEU A 227 13.07 1.93 10.95
CA LEU A 227 12.92 3.37 11.12
C LEU A 227 14.26 4.12 11.16
N GLU A 228 15.38 3.45 11.40
CA GLU A 228 16.72 4.05 11.24
C GLU A 228 17.05 4.34 9.77
N VAL A 229 16.51 3.54 8.84
CA VAL A 229 16.88 3.56 7.43
C VAL A 229 15.76 4.00 6.49
N ALA A 230 14.49 3.98 6.91
CA ALA A 230 13.34 4.34 6.09
C ALA A 230 12.57 5.55 6.63
N ASP A 231 11.89 6.27 5.73
CA ASP A 231 11.06 7.42 6.10
C ASP A 231 9.75 6.99 6.76
N ALA A 232 9.20 5.85 6.33
CA ALA A 232 8.04 5.23 6.95
C ALA A 232 8.04 3.71 6.78
N VAL A 233 7.21 3.05 7.57
CA VAL A 233 6.97 1.60 7.49
C VAL A 233 5.48 1.32 7.29
N ILE A 234 5.16 0.37 6.41
CA ILE A 234 3.78 -0.10 6.14
C ILE A 234 3.59 -1.45 6.81
N ILE A 235 2.69 -1.50 7.80
CA ILE A 235 2.45 -2.67 8.64
C ILE A 235 1.09 -3.28 8.33
N GLY A 236 1.12 -4.56 7.95
CA GLY A 236 -0.06 -5.37 7.61
C GLY A 236 -0.36 -6.43 8.65
N SER A 237 0.16 -7.64 8.45
CA SER A 237 -0.22 -8.80 9.25
C SER A 237 0.14 -8.69 10.74
N ALA A 238 1.25 -8.03 11.11
CA ALA A 238 1.72 -7.93 12.48
C ALA A 238 0.78 -7.17 13.45
N ILE A 239 -0.16 -6.39 12.92
CA ILE A 239 -1.16 -5.62 13.70
C ILE A 239 -2.53 -6.32 13.72
N LYS A 240 -2.65 -7.50 13.11
CA LYS A 240 -3.88 -8.29 13.10
C LYS A 240 -3.83 -9.38 14.17
N HIS A 241 -4.99 -9.89 14.57
CA HIS A 241 -5.03 -11.04 15.47
C HIS A 241 -4.24 -12.21 14.89
N GLU A 242 -3.44 -12.84 15.76
CA GLU A 242 -2.57 -13.98 15.43
C GLU A 242 -1.51 -13.69 14.36
N GLY A 243 -1.28 -12.42 14.01
CA GLY A 243 -0.35 -12.06 12.95
C GLY A 243 -0.84 -12.46 11.55
N ASP A 244 -2.15 -12.65 11.37
CA ASP A 244 -2.75 -13.08 10.11
C ASP A 244 -3.51 -11.94 9.44
N TRP A 245 -3.14 -11.59 8.20
CA TRP A 245 -3.74 -10.50 7.46
C TRP A 245 -5.25 -10.64 7.24
N ARG A 246 -5.78 -11.87 7.32
CA ARG A 246 -7.21 -12.20 7.15
C ARG A 246 -8.06 -11.84 8.36
N ASN A 247 -7.42 -11.64 9.51
CA ASN A 247 -8.09 -11.29 10.75
C ASN A 247 -8.19 -9.76 10.89
N PRO A 248 -9.14 -9.26 11.69
CA PRO A 248 -9.22 -7.83 11.99
C PRO A 248 -8.01 -7.34 12.79
N VAL A 249 -7.81 -6.01 12.82
CA VAL A 249 -6.80 -5.37 13.69
C VAL A 249 -6.98 -5.83 15.13
N ASP A 250 -5.87 -6.23 15.75
CA ASP A 250 -5.75 -6.44 17.18
C ASP A 250 -5.22 -5.13 17.81
N PRO A 251 -6.04 -4.40 18.60
CA PRO A 251 -5.62 -3.14 19.20
C PRO A 251 -4.36 -3.29 20.08
N LEU A 252 -4.21 -4.42 20.77
CA LEU A 252 -3.04 -4.65 21.62
C LEU A 252 -1.79 -4.90 20.78
N ALA A 253 -1.91 -5.55 19.62
CA ALA A 253 -0.79 -5.70 18.68
C ALA A 253 -0.39 -4.35 18.07
N ALA A 254 -1.37 -3.53 17.69
CA ALA A 254 -1.14 -2.18 17.20
C ALA A 254 -0.43 -1.30 18.24
N GLU A 255 -0.90 -1.28 19.48
CA GLU A 255 -0.27 -0.55 20.59
C GLU A 255 1.16 -1.01 20.88
N ARG A 256 1.39 -2.33 20.92
CA ARG A 256 2.75 -2.88 21.09
C ARG A 256 3.68 -2.41 19.99
N LEU A 257 3.23 -2.41 18.74
CA LEU A 257 4.04 -1.99 17.60
C LEU A 257 4.37 -0.49 17.68
N VAL A 258 3.38 0.35 18.01
CA VAL A 258 3.59 1.79 18.19
C VAL A 258 4.56 2.07 19.34
N LYS A 259 4.47 1.33 20.45
CA LYS A 259 5.41 1.45 21.56
C LYS A 259 6.83 1.09 21.13
N SER A 260 7.02 -0.06 20.49
CA SER A 260 8.34 -0.48 19.98
C SER A 260 8.95 0.54 19.02
N ALA A 261 8.13 1.16 18.17
CA ALA A 261 8.60 2.17 17.21
C ALA A 261 8.99 3.51 17.84
N ARG A 262 8.51 3.81 19.05
CA ARG A 262 8.66 5.12 19.70
C ARG A 262 9.65 5.14 20.87
N GLY A 263 10.08 3.97 21.37
CA GLY A 263 10.95 3.83 22.54
C GLY A 263 10.19 3.95 23.86
#